data_AF-S8DF17-F1
#
_entry.id   AF-S8DF17-F1
#
_cell.length_a   1.000
_cell.length_b   1.000
_cell.length_c   1.000
_cell.angle_alpha   90.00
_cell.angle_beta   90.00
_cell.angle_gamma   90.00
#
_symmetry.space_group_name_H-M   'P 1'
#
loop_
_entity.id
_entity.type
_entity.pdbx_description
1 polymer ?
#
loop_
_entity_poly.entity_id
_entity_poly.type
_entity_poly.pdbx_seq_one_letter_code
_entity_poly.pdbx_strand_id
1 'polypeptide(L)'
;NQSCSEIEDLCKSMSSRGVRKYLSAHLSDLDKVRGEFPKALLLSADPAQLVLESLGKFYLQGKKAFTKDSPMIPARKTSIFILECFLLMIGMNPDGGAVHIKPSVKAEAEAAAMAWRKRLVAEGGLDQACEADARGLLMFVACFGIPAAFKREDMRDLVINANAKEMRDALRNSDALMDKILEVVDDLLKSKKEVDAVDIVYTFGLEERYNPQAILVTFLRESKESGKMLMKILQGSATANIEAKRKQLSSLTALVKCLKKHNVDASKLIPGWQIRDSIANLERDIAN
;
A
#
# COMPACT_ATOMS: atom_id res chain seq x y z
N ASN A 1 -32.88 10.55 -25.64
CA ASN A 1 -32.72 9.11 -25.33
C ASN A 1 -31.30 8.68 -25.60
N GLN A 2 -30.40 8.91 -24.65
CA GLN A 2 -29.05 8.36 -24.71
C GLN A 2 -29.15 6.93 -24.18
N SER A 3 -28.78 5.93 -24.99
CA SER A 3 -28.82 4.54 -24.55
C SER A 3 -27.89 4.37 -23.36
N CYS A 4 -28.43 3.85 -22.26
CA CYS A 4 -27.64 3.44 -21.10
C CYS A 4 -26.61 2.40 -21.55
N SER A 5 -25.35 2.54 -21.13
CA SER A 5 -24.33 1.52 -21.36
C SER A 5 -24.64 0.26 -20.53
N GLU A 6 -24.17 -0.91 -20.97
CA GLU A 6 -24.42 -2.18 -20.27
C GLU A 6 -24.02 -2.12 -18.79
N ILE A 7 -22.88 -1.51 -18.47
CA ILE A 7 -22.40 -1.38 -17.10
C ILE A 7 -23.29 -0.45 -16.24
N GLU A 8 -23.86 0.60 -16.81
CA GLU A 8 -24.81 1.47 -16.12
C GLU A 8 -26.12 0.73 -15.81
N ASP A 9 -26.63 -0.08 -16.74
CA ASP A 9 -27.82 -0.90 -16.50
C ASP A 9 -27.57 -1.97 -15.41
N LEU A 10 -26.38 -2.58 -15.41
CA LEU A 10 -25.96 -3.51 -14.37
C LEU A 10 -25.86 -2.83 -13.00
N CYS A 11 -25.36 -1.60 -12.94
CA CYS A 11 -25.30 -0.80 -11.71
C CYS A 11 -26.70 -0.39 -11.21
N LYS A 12 -27.57 0.11 -12.09
CA LYS A 12 -28.95 0.50 -11.75
C LYS A 12 -29.78 -0.67 -11.25
N SER A 13 -29.60 -1.85 -11.86
CA SER A 13 -30.28 -3.08 -11.47
C SER A 13 -29.64 -3.81 -10.29
N MET A 14 -28.58 -3.25 -9.68
CA MET A 14 -27.85 -3.85 -8.55
C MET A 14 -27.34 -5.27 -8.85
N SER A 15 -26.97 -5.55 -10.10
CA SER A 15 -26.56 -6.89 -10.56
C SER A 15 -25.09 -7.17 -10.24
N SER A 16 -24.76 -7.52 -8.99
CA SER A 16 -23.39 -7.77 -8.54
C SER A 16 -22.66 -8.86 -9.35
N ARG A 17 -23.38 -9.93 -9.72
CA ARG A 17 -22.85 -10.99 -10.60
C ARG A 17 -22.62 -10.49 -12.03
N GLY A 18 -23.54 -9.68 -12.55
CA GLY A 18 -23.43 -9.11 -13.88
C GLY A 18 -22.25 -8.15 -13.99
N VAL A 19 -22.10 -7.24 -13.02
CA VAL A 19 -20.93 -6.35 -12.89
C VAL A 19 -19.63 -7.14 -12.90
N ARG A 20 -19.50 -8.17 -12.04
CA ARG A 20 -18.29 -9.00 -12.00
C ARG A 20 -18.01 -9.67 -13.35
N LYS A 21 -19.03 -10.21 -14.01
CA LYS A 21 -18.89 -10.89 -15.31
C LYS A 21 -18.46 -9.89 -16.40
N TYR A 22 -19.12 -8.73 -16.46
CA TYR A 22 -18.80 -7.67 -17.42
C TYR A 22 -17.35 -7.22 -17.26
N LEU A 23 -16.94 -6.87 -16.04
CA LEU A 23 -15.59 -6.39 -15.78
C LEU A 23 -14.53 -7.47 -16.03
N SER A 24 -14.82 -8.72 -15.68
CA SER A 24 -13.91 -9.84 -15.98
C SER A 24 -13.73 -10.06 -17.49
N ALA A 25 -14.75 -9.78 -18.31
CA ALA A 25 -14.67 -9.90 -19.76
C ALA A 25 -13.89 -8.74 -20.41
N HIS A 26 -13.79 -7.59 -19.72
CA HIS A 26 -13.13 -6.37 -20.21
C HIS A 26 -11.78 -6.09 -19.53
N LEU A 27 -11.15 -7.09 -18.91
CA LEU A 27 -9.83 -6.94 -18.26
C LEU A 27 -8.70 -6.50 -19.22
N SER A 28 -8.88 -6.63 -20.54
CA SER A 28 -7.94 -6.15 -21.55
C SER A 28 -8.09 -4.66 -21.87
N ASP A 29 -9.18 -4.02 -21.44
CA ASP A 29 -9.51 -2.62 -21.74
C ASP A 29 -9.87 -1.86 -20.44
N LEU A 30 -9.04 -2.02 -19.41
CA LEU A 30 -9.30 -1.43 -18.10
C LEU A 30 -9.32 0.10 -18.12
N ASP A 31 -8.60 0.74 -19.04
CA ASP A 31 -8.54 2.20 -19.11
C ASP A 31 -9.87 2.80 -19.53
N LYS A 32 -10.53 2.21 -20.54
CA LYS A 32 -11.89 2.58 -20.91
C LYS A 32 -12.86 2.35 -19.75
N VAL A 33 -12.85 1.15 -19.18
CA VAL A 33 -13.76 0.78 -18.09
C VAL A 33 -13.56 1.66 -16.85
N ARG A 34 -12.32 2.08 -16.56
CA ARG A 34 -12.00 2.98 -15.45
C ARG A 34 -12.63 4.37 -15.62
N GLY A 35 -12.85 4.82 -16.86
CA GLY A 35 -13.53 6.08 -17.16
C GLY A 35 -15.06 6.03 -17.06
N GLU A 36 -15.64 4.82 -17.13
CA GLU A 36 -17.09 4.57 -17.19
C GLU A 36 -17.63 4.05 -15.85
N PHE A 37 -17.02 3.01 -15.28
CA PHE A 37 -17.57 2.26 -14.16
C PHE A 37 -17.74 3.08 -12.86
N PRO A 38 -16.80 3.95 -12.44
CA PRO A 38 -17.03 4.82 -11.29
C PRO A 38 -18.27 5.72 -11.43
N LYS A 39 -18.55 6.21 -12.65
CA LYS A 39 -19.75 7.02 -12.92
C LYS A 39 -21.01 6.17 -12.91
N ALA A 40 -20.94 4.95 -13.46
CA ALA A 40 -22.03 3.99 -13.42
C ALA A 40 -22.40 3.60 -11.97
N LEU A 41 -21.42 3.46 -11.08
CA LEU A 41 -21.66 3.18 -9.65
C LEU A 41 -22.53 4.25 -8.97
N LEU A 42 -22.44 5.52 -9.37
CA LEU A 42 -23.29 6.60 -8.84
C LEU A 42 -24.78 6.39 -9.15
N LEU A 43 -25.10 5.58 -10.16
CA LEU A 43 -26.48 5.27 -10.57
C LEU A 43 -27.08 4.12 -9.76
N SER A 44 -26.27 3.43 -8.94
CA SER A 44 -26.73 2.35 -8.08
C SER A 44 -27.48 2.89 -6.86
N ALA A 45 -28.53 2.19 -6.44
CA ALA A 45 -29.27 2.54 -5.24
C ALA A 45 -28.43 2.38 -3.95
N ASP A 46 -27.46 1.46 -3.95
CA ASP A 46 -26.49 1.28 -2.86
C ASP A 46 -25.13 0.85 -3.43
N PRO A 47 -24.26 1.81 -3.79
CA PRO A 47 -22.98 1.51 -4.42
C PRO A 47 -22.07 0.65 -3.55
N ALA A 48 -22.08 0.89 -2.22
CA ALA A 48 -21.25 0.15 -1.27
C ALA A 48 -21.66 -1.32 -1.17
N GLN A 49 -22.96 -1.59 -1.08
CA GLN A 49 -23.48 -2.96 -1.09
C GLN A 49 -23.18 -3.66 -2.42
N LEU A 50 -23.44 -2.99 -3.56
CA LEU A 50 -23.16 -3.55 -4.88
C LEU A 50 -21.69 -3.96 -5.01
N VAL A 51 -20.78 -3.08 -4.60
CA VAL A 51 -19.33 -3.33 -4.63
C VAL A 51 -18.98 -4.53 -3.76
N LEU A 52 -19.41 -4.55 -2.49
CA LEU A 52 -19.10 -5.64 -1.56
C LEU A 52 -19.56 -7.00 -2.09
N GLU A 53 -20.79 -7.09 -2.58
CA GLU A 53 -21.33 -8.32 -3.19
C GLU A 53 -20.57 -8.70 -4.48
N SER A 54 -20.12 -7.71 -5.25
CA SER A 54 -19.37 -7.91 -6.50
C SER A 54 -17.96 -8.45 -6.28
N LEU A 55 -17.39 -8.35 -5.07
CA LEU A 55 -16.06 -8.91 -4.78
C LEU A 55 -16.07 -10.44 -4.70
N GLY A 56 -17.17 -11.03 -4.21
CA GLY A 56 -17.24 -12.46 -3.94
C GLY A 56 -16.37 -12.85 -2.76
N LYS A 57 -15.75 -14.04 -2.79
CA LYS A 57 -14.96 -14.58 -1.67
C LYS A 57 -13.52 -14.94 -2.05
N PHE A 58 -12.97 -14.31 -3.10
CA PHE A 58 -11.60 -14.60 -3.57
C PHE A 58 -10.54 -14.35 -2.49
N TYR A 59 -10.79 -13.40 -1.60
CA TYR A 59 -9.90 -13.05 -0.48
C TYR A 59 -9.82 -14.11 0.62
N LEU A 60 -10.64 -15.16 0.57
CA LEU A 60 -10.49 -16.31 1.47
C LEU A 60 -9.52 -17.36 0.92
N GLN A 61 -9.14 -17.23 -0.35
CA GLN A 61 -8.35 -18.23 -1.06
C GLN A 61 -6.88 -17.94 -0.82
N GLY A 62 -6.13 -18.92 -0.35
CA GLY A 62 -4.73 -18.71 0.02
C GLY A 62 -3.79 -18.57 -1.16
N LYS A 63 -2.51 -18.31 -0.89
CA LYS A 63 -1.45 -18.12 -1.92
C LYS A 63 -1.41 -19.26 -2.96
N LYS A 64 -1.68 -20.50 -2.54
CA LYS A 64 -1.70 -21.69 -3.41
C LYS A 64 -2.78 -21.65 -4.50
N ALA A 65 -3.84 -20.87 -4.30
CA ALA A 65 -4.91 -20.71 -5.27
C ALA A 65 -4.53 -19.79 -6.44
N PHE A 66 -3.40 -19.08 -6.36
CA PHE A 66 -2.97 -18.07 -7.33
C PHE A 66 -1.62 -18.39 -7.97
N THR A 67 -1.31 -19.67 -8.11
CA THR A 67 -0.15 -20.13 -8.89
C THR A 67 -0.30 -19.70 -10.36
N LYS A 68 0.80 -19.75 -11.11
CA LYS A 68 0.83 -19.43 -12.53
C LYS A 68 -0.33 -20.14 -13.26
N ASP A 69 -1.01 -19.39 -14.14
CA ASP A 69 -2.14 -19.85 -14.95
C ASP A 69 -3.41 -20.27 -14.17
N SER A 70 -3.50 -19.92 -12.89
CA SER A 70 -4.72 -20.17 -12.10
C SER A 70 -5.94 -19.40 -12.67
N PRO A 71 -7.09 -20.07 -12.83
CA PRO A 71 -8.34 -19.42 -13.26
C PRO A 71 -8.88 -18.42 -12.22
N MET A 72 -8.28 -18.35 -11.03
CA MET A 72 -8.65 -17.40 -9.97
C MET A 72 -7.96 -16.04 -10.15
N ILE A 73 -6.91 -15.96 -10.97
CA ILE A 73 -6.18 -14.71 -11.21
C ILE A 73 -7.09 -13.64 -11.83
N PRO A 74 -7.89 -13.93 -12.89
CA PRO A 74 -8.84 -12.94 -13.44
C PRO A 74 -9.86 -12.47 -12.41
N ALA A 75 -10.39 -13.37 -11.58
CA ALA A 75 -11.35 -13.03 -10.54
C ALA A 75 -10.74 -12.06 -9.51
N ARG A 76 -9.52 -12.32 -9.03
CA ARG A 76 -8.81 -11.41 -8.11
C ARG A 76 -8.52 -10.06 -8.74
N LYS A 77 -8.04 -10.03 -10.00
CA LYS A 77 -7.80 -8.77 -10.73
C LYS A 77 -9.08 -7.95 -10.86
N THR A 78 -10.18 -8.60 -11.23
CA THR A 78 -11.51 -7.97 -11.33
C THR A 78 -11.93 -7.37 -10.00
N SER A 79 -11.81 -8.11 -8.89
CA SER A 79 -12.21 -7.60 -7.58
C SER A 79 -11.34 -6.44 -7.08
N ILE A 80 -10.02 -6.47 -7.33
CA ILE A 80 -9.13 -5.34 -7.01
C ILE A 80 -9.54 -4.10 -7.83
N PHE A 81 -9.82 -4.28 -9.12
CA PHE A 81 -10.27 -3.19 -9.99
C PHE A 81 -11.64 -2.62 -9.58
N ILE A 82 -12.55 -3.46 -9.08
CA ILE A 82 -13.83 -3.01 -8.51
C ILE A 82 -13.58 -2.09 -7.30
N LEU A 83 -12.66 -2.45 -6.40
CA LEU A 83 -12.29 -1.61 -5.25
C LEU A 83 -11.67 -0.28 -5.70
N GLU A 84 -10.81 -0.31 -6.72
CA GLU A 84 -10.25 0.88 -7.35
C GLU A 84 -11.34 1.84 -7.84
N CYS A 85 -12.30 1.32 -8.61
CA CYS A 85 -13.38 2.13 -9.17
C CYS A 85 -14.32 2.68 -8.10
N PHE A 86 -14.53 1.95 -7.00
CA PHE A 86 -15.30 2.45 -5.87
C PHE A 86 -14.60 3.61 -5.17
N LEU A 87 -13.29 3.52 -4.93
CA LEU A 87 -12.48 4.64 -4.42
C LEU A 87 -12.50 5.85 -5.36
N LEU A 88 -12.41 5.62 -6.67
CA LEU A 88 -12.54 6.70 -7.66
C LEU A 88 -13.92 7.36 -7.61
N MET A 89 -14.99 6.57 -7.43
CA MET A 89 -16.34 7.09 -7.26
C MET A 89 -16.46 7.93 -5.98
N ILE A 90 -15.89 7.49 -4.86
CA ILE A 90 -15.85 8.28 -3.61
C ILE A 90 -15.23 9.66 -3.86
N GLY A 91 -14.15 9.73 -4.66
CA GLY A 91 -13.51 11.01 -5.02
C GLY A 91 -14.31 11.89 -5.98
N MET A 92 -15.41 11.40 -6.58
CA MET A 92 -16.28 12.20 -7.44
C MET A 92 -17.31 13.01 -6.66
N ASN A 93 -17.44 12.80 -5.34
CA ASN A 93 -18.42 13.50 -4.53
C ASN A 93 -18.06 15.00 -4.44
N PRO A 94 -18.87 15.92 -5.01
CA PRO A 94 -18.52 17.34 -5.09
C PRO A 94 -18.46 18.02 -3.72
N ASP A 95 -19.22 17.50 -2.75
CA ASP A 95 -19.40 18.12 -1.44
C ASP A 95 -18.35 17.66 -0.41
N GLY A 96 -17.38 16.83 -0.82
CA GLY A 96 -16.38 16.27 0.10
C GLY A 96 -16.99 15.37 1.19
N GLY A 97 -18.25 14.96 1.03
CA GLY A 97 -18.96 14.11 1.98
C GLY A 97 -18.55 12.65 1.84
N ALA A 98 -18.24 12.01 2.97
CA ALA A 98 -18.02 10.58 3.03
C ALA A 98 -19.22 9.81 2.44
N VAL A 99 -18.95 8.84 1.57
CA VAL A 99 -20.00 7.95 1.04
C VAL A 99 -20.72 7.29 2.20
N HIS A 100 -22.05 7.44 2.25
CA HIS A 100 -22.84 6.84 3.30
C HIS A 100 -22.89 5.33 3.12
N ILE A 101 -22.12 4.60 3.94
CA ILE A 101 -22.13 3.14 3.99
C ILE A 101 -23.09 2.72 5.12
N LYS A 102 -24.12 1.94 4.77
CA LYS A 102 -25.08 1.42 5.75
C LYS A 102 -24.36 0.61 6.84
N PRO A 103 -24.81 0.66 8.10
CA PRO A 103 -24.21 -0.10 9.20
C PRO A 103 -24.11 -1.62 8.94
N SER A 104 -25.10 -2.20 8.27
CA SER A 104 -25.09 -3.63 7.88
C SER A 104 -23.97 -3.97 6.91
N VAL A 105 -23.79 -3.15 5.87
CA VAL A 105 -22.71 -3.31 4.87
C VAL A 105 -21.35 -3.12 5.53
N LYS A 106 -21.23 -2.14 6.42
CA LYS A 106 -20.00 -1.89 7.19
C LYS A 106 -19.63 -3.09 8.08
N ALA A 107 -20.60 -3.66 8.79
CA ALA A 107 -20.37 -4.83 9.64
C ALA A 107 -19.96 -6.07 8.84
N GLU A 108 -20.59 -6.31 7.67
CA GLU A 108 -20.20 -7.40 6.78
C GLU A 108 -18.78 -7.19 6.22
N ALA A 109 -18.47 -5.97 5.77
CA ALA A 109 -17.15 -5.62 5.27
C ALA A 109 -16.07 -5.77 6.36
N GLU A 110 -16.34 -5.34 7.59
CA GLU A 110 -15.44 -5.54 8.72
C GLU A 110 -15.16 -7.02 8.98
N ALA A 111 -16.20 -7.88 8.97
CA ALA A 111 -16.02 -9.32 9.11
C ALA A 111 -15.17 -9.91 7.96
N ALA A 112 -15.36 -9.44 6.73
CA ALA A 112 -14.57 -9.86 5.57
C ALA A 112 -13.10 -9.43 5.68
N ALA A 113 -12.82 -8.18 6.06
CA ALA A 113 -11.46 -7.67 6.28
C ALA A 113 -10.76 -8.45 7.40
N MET A 114 -11.47 -8.77 8.48
CA MET A 114 -10.94 -9.56 9.59
C MET A 114 -10.62 -10.99 9.17
N ALA A 115 -11.46 -11.63 8.36
CA ALA A 115 -11.20 -12.95 7.81
C ALA A 115 -9.97 -12.94 6.88
N TRP A 116 -9.85 -11.93 6.02
CA TRP A 116 -8.70 -11.77 5.12
C TRP A 116 -7.41 -11.56 5.91
N ARG A 117 -7.41 -10.65 6.90
CA ARG A 117 -6.27 -10.42 7.80
C ARG A 117 -5.88 -11.69 8.53
N LYS A 118 -6.84 -12.43 9.09
CA LYS A 118 -6.59 -13.71 9.79
C LYS A 118 -5.91 -14.72 8.87
N ARG A 119 -6.34 -14.81 7.60
CA ARG A 119 -5.70 -15.66 6.59
C ARG A 119 -4.24 -15.25 6.37
N LEU A 120 -3.98 -13.97 6.14
CA LEU A 120 -2.61 -13.47 5.91
C LEU A 120 -1.68 -13.72 7.11
N VAL A 121 -2.18 -13.54 8.33
CA VAL A 121 -1.44 -13.89 9.55
C VAL A 121 -1.10 -15.39 9.58
N ALA A 122 -2.05 -16.26 9.23
CA ALA A 122 -1.79 -17.70 9.15
C ALA A 122 -0.84 -18.10 8.00
N GLU A 123 -0.71 -17.26 6.97
CA GLU A 123 0.18 -17.46 5.80
C GLU A 123 1.57 -16.82 5.98
N GLY A 124 1.95 -16.50 7.21
CA GLY A 124 3.28 -16.01 7.56
C GLY A 124 3.36 -14.54 7.97
N GLY A 125 2.24 -13.83 8.06
CA GLY A 125 2.20 -12.41 8.43
C GLY A 125 1.92 -11.48 7.24
N LEU A 126 1.54 -10.23 7.55
CA LEU A 126 1.22 -9.23 6.53
C LEU A 126 2.48 -8.67 5.85
N ASP A 127 3.60 -8.67 6.55
CA ASP A 127 4.93 -8.37 6.03
C ASP A 127 5.36 -9.36 4.92
N GLN A 128 4.84 -10.59 4.96
CA GLN A 128 5.03 -11.63 3.95
C GLN A 128 3.87 -11.74 2.94
N ALA A 129 2.91 -10.81 2.96
CA ALA A 129 1.81 -10.81 2.01
C ALA A 129 2.32 -10.54 0.58
N CYS A 130 1.79 -11.27 -0.40
CA CYS A 130 2.11 -10.97 -1.80
C CYS A 130 1.45 -9.65 -2.22
N GLU A 131 2.01 -9.00 -3.24
CA GLU A 131 1.55 -7.68 -3.68
C GLU A 131 0.04 -7.61 -3.92
N ALA A 132 -0.53 -8.60 -4.62
CA ALA A 132 -1.96 -8.61 -4.92
C ALA A 132 -2.86 -8.74 -3.68
N ASP A 133 -2.41 -9.45 -2.64
CA ASP A 133 -3.14 -9.55 -1.38
C ASP A 133 -3.03 -8.28 -0.55
N ALA A 134 -1.80 -7.74 -0.44
CA ALA A 134 -1.56 -6.49 0.27
C ALA A 134 -2.37 -5.35 -0.37
N ARG A 135 -2.32 -5.27 -1.71
CA ARG A 135 -3.09 -4.35 -2.55
C ARG A 135 -4.59 -4.51 -2.33
N GLY A 136 -5.10 -5.74 -2.46
CA GLY A 136 -6.52 -6.02 -2.31
C GLY A 136 -7.04 -5.65 -0.92
N LEU A 137 -6.34 -6.04 0.15
CA LEU A 137 -6.77 -5.74 1.51
C LEU A 137 -6.63 -4.25 1.84
N LEU A 138 -5.57 -3.58 1.39
CA LEU A 138 -5.39 -2.13 1.56
C LEU A 138 -6.55 -1.35 0.91
N MET A 139 -6.89 -1.67 -0.35
CA MET A 139 -8.01 -1.03 -1.03
C MET A 139 -9.35 -1.36 -0.37
N PHE A 140 -9.52 -2.59 0.10
CA PHE A 140 -10.74 -3.01 0.78
C PHE A 140 -10.98 -2.18 2.05
N VAL A 141 -9.98 -2.04 2.93
CA VAL A 141 -10.13 -1.23 4.14
C VAL A 141 -10.20 0.27 3.84
N ALA A 142 -9.62 0.72 2.73
CA ALA A 142 -9.80 2.10 2.26
C ALA A 142 -11.25 2.38 1.83
N CYS A 143 -11.92 1.39 1.20
CA CYS A 143 -13.30 1.50 0.76
C CYS A 143 -14.31 1.48 1.91
N PHE A 144 -14.14 0.54 2.86
CA PHE A 144 -15.18 0.23 3.84
C PHE A 144 -14.82 0.65 5.28
N GLY A 145 -13.62 1.18 5.48
CA GLY A 145 -13.08 1.54 6.77
C GLY A 145 -12.11 0.50 7.33
N ILE A 146 -11.25 0.96 8.25
CA ILE A 146 -10.19 0.18 8.86
C ILE A 146 -10.71 -0.41 10.18
N PRO A 147 -10.82 -1.74 10.33
CA PRO A 147 -11.26 -2.34 11.59
C PRO A 147 -10.29 -2.03 12.72
N ALA A 148 -10.80 -1.87 13.95
CA ALA A 148 -9.98 -1.51 15.12
C ALA A 148 -8.86 -2.52 15.43
N ALA A 149 -9.01 -3.77 15.01
CA ALA A 149 -8.01 -4.82 15.19
C ALA A 149 -6.80 -4.70 14.22
N PHE A 150 -6.88 -3.84 13.19
CA PHE A 150 -5.74 -3.56 12.33
C PHE A 150 -4.78 -2.63 13.07
N LYS A 151 -3.61 -3.18 13.40
CA LYS A 151 -2.55 -2.46 14.07
C LYS A 151 -1.83 -1.54 13.07
N ARG A 152 -1.02 -0.63 13.59
CA ARG A 152 -0.22 0.26 12.74
C ARG A 152 0.81 -0.50 11.92
N GLU A 153 1.37 -1.58 12.46
CA GLU A 153 2.28 -2.46 11.75
C GLU A 153 1.58 -3.17 10.59
N ASP A 154 0.33 -3.61 10.80
CA ASP A 154 -0.49 -4.21 9.73
C ASP A 154 -0.65 -3.21 8.58
N MET A 155 -1.01 -1.95 8.90
CA MET A 155 -1.20 -0.91 7.89
C MET A 155 0.11 -0.56 7.17
N ARG A 156 1.22 -0.45 7.89
CA ARG A 156 2.55 -0.26 7.30
C ARG A 156 2.86 -1.36 6.30
N ASP A 157 2.71 -2.62 6.71
CA ASP A 157 3.09 -3.77 5.89
C ASP A 157 2.22 -3.87 4.64
N LEU A 158 0.92 -3.58 4.76
CA LEU A 158 0.03 -3.49 3.60
C LEU A 158 0.47 -2.40 2.62
N VAL A 159 0.79 -1.19 3.12
CA VAL A 159 1.21 -0.07 2.26
C VAL A 159 2.50 -0.38 1.51
N ILE A 160 3.51 -0.89 2.22
CA ILE A 160 4.81 -1.20 1.64
C ILE A 160 4.67 -2.30 0.56
N ASN A 161 3.88 -3.34 0.85
CA ASN A 161 3.75 -4.50 -0.02
C ASN A 161 2.73 -4.32 -1.15
N ALA A 162 1.79 -3.37 -1.07
CA ALA A 162 0.71 -3.20 -2.05
C ALA A 162 1.13 -2.63 -3.41
N ASN A 163 2.37 -2.14 -3.54
CA ASN A 163 2.77 -1.26 -4.65
C ASN A 163 1.77 -0.08 -4.78
N ALA A 164 1.44 0.52 -3.64
CA ALA A 164 0.37 1.52 -3.50
C ALA A 164 0.54 2.77 -4.38
N LYS A 165 1.77 3.04 -4.86
CA LYS A 165 2.08 4.16 -5.76
C LYS A 165 1.24 4.12 -7.05
N GLU A 166 1.02 2.93 -7.62
CA GLU A 166 0.22 2.77 -8.85
C GLU A 166 -1.26 3.11 -8.66
N MET A 167 -1.77 3.02 -7.44
CA MET A 167 -3.18 3.26 -7.13
C MET A 167 -3.35 4.45 -6.19
N ARG A 168 -2.31 5.27 -6.04
CA ARG A 168 -2.27 6.40 -5.12
C ARG A 168 -3.49 7.30 -5.30
N ASP A 169 -3.83 7.62 -6.55
CA ASP A 169 -4.88 8.57 -6.87
C ASP A 169 -6.26 8.05 -6.41
N ALA A 170 -6.50 6.74 -6.49
CA ALA A 170 -7.69 6.12 -5.92
C ALA A 170 -7.63 6.08 -4.38
N LEU A 171 -6.51 5.63 -3.80
CA LEU A 171 -6.35 5.49 -2.35
C LEU A 171 -6.50 6.82 -1.60
N ARG A 172 -6.08 7.95 -2.20
CA ARG A 172 -6.21 9.29 -1.62
C ARG A 172 -7.65 9.77 -1.48
N ASN A 173 -8.61 9.13 -2.15
CA ASN A 173 -10.04 9.45 -1.98
C ASN A 173 -10.63 8.85 -0.70
N SER A 174 -9.85 8.11 0.10
CA SER A 174 -10.27 7.62 1.40
C SER A 174 -9.63 8.44 2.51
N ASP A 175 -10.40 9.37 3.09
CA ASP A 175 -9.92 10.22 4.21
C ASP A 175 -9.48 9.37 5.41
N ALA A 176 -10.26 8.35 5.75
CA ALA A 176 -9.93 7.44 6.85
C ALA A 176 -8.62 6.68 6.62
N LEU A 177 -8.31 6.32 5.37
CA LEU A 177 -7.01 5.76 5.03
C LEU A 177 -5.92 6.83 5.18
N MET A 178 -6.11 8.01 4.62
CA MET A 178 -5.11 9.09 4.65
C MET A 178 -4.75 9.51 6.08
N ASP A 179 -5.73 9.66 6.96
CA ASP A 179 -5.50 9.89 8.39
C ASP A 179 -4.65 8.77 9.00
N LYS A 180 -4.98 7.51 8.67
CA LYS A 180 -4.21 6.37 9.17
C LYS A 180 -2.79 6.32 8.62
N ILE A 181 -2.58 6.72 7.36
CA ILE A 181 -1.25 6.81 6.75
C ILE A 181 -0.40 7.83 7.49
N LEU A 182 -0.95 8.99 7.82
CA LEU A 182 -0.24 10.02 8.58
C LEU A 182 0.18 9.51 9.96
N GLU A 183 -0.72 8.83 10.69
CA GLU A 183 -0.37 8.17 11.96
C GLU A 183 0.76 7.16 11.81
N VAL A 184 0.73 6.34 10.75
CA VAL A 184 1.76 5.33 10.48
C VAL A 184 3.11 6.00 10.20
N VAL A 185 3.14 7.08 9.41
CA VAL A 185 4.39 7.82 9.14
C VAL A 185 4.96 8.40 10.44
N ASP A 186 4.12 9.06 11.25
CA ASP A 186 4.56 9.66 12.52
C ASP A 186 5.15 8.60 13.47
N ASP A 187 4.52 7.44 13.55
CA ASP A 187 4.98 6.37 14.44
C ASP A 187 6.23 5.65 13.92
N LEU A 188 6.43 5.57 12.60
CA LEU A 188 7.67 5.10 12.01
C LEU A 188 8.84 6.03 12.35
N LEU A 189 8.62 7.35 12.28
CA LEU A 189 9.63 8.35 12.66
C LEU A 189 9.97 8.25 14.15
N LYS A 190 8.97 8.14 15.04
CA LYS A 190 9.20 7.91 16.48
C LYS A 190 9.98 6.63 16.77
N SER A 191 9.79 5.61 15.94
CA SER A 191 10.43 4.29 16.08
C SER A 191 11.77 4.16 15.36
N LYS A 192 12.35 5.26 14.84
CA LYS A 192 13.61 5.28 14.07
C LYS A 192 13.59 4.35 12.85
N LYS A 193 12.47 4.36 12.12
CA LYS A 193 12.27 3.65 10.85
C LYS A 193 12.12 4.66 9.71
N GLU A 194 13.09 5.55 9.60
CA GLU A 194 13.04 6.72 8.72
C GLU A 194 12.94 6.34 7.24
N VAL A 195 13.63 5.27 6.81
CA VAL A 195 13.58 4.81 5.41
C VAL A 195 12.17 4.33 5.04
N ASP A 196 11.52 3.57 5.91
CA ASP A 196 10.14 3.11 5.70
C ASP A 196 9.16 4.29 5.69
N ALA A 197 9.35 5.25 6.62
CA ALA A 197 8.55 6.47 6.65
C ALA A 197 8.66 7.26 5.33
N VAL A 198 9.89 7.42 4.83
CA VAL A 198 10.17 8.10 3.55
C VAL A 198 9.57 7.35 2.36
N ASP A 199 9.57 6.01 2.37
CA ASP A 199 8.91 5.21 1.32
C ASP A 199 7.41 5.53 1.25
N ILE A 200 6.73 5.59 2.40
CA ILE A 200 5.31 5.91 2.49
C ILE A 200 5.05 7.38 2.08
N VAL A 201 5.89 8.31 2.53
CA VAL A 201 5.77 9.74 2.19
C VAL A 201 5.80 9.95 0.69
N TYR A 202 6.78 9.37 -0.02
CA TYR A 202 6.83 9.46 -1.49
C TYR A 202 5.69 8.69 -2.17
N THR A 203 5.26 7.56 -1.59
CA THR A 203 4.16 6.75 -2.14
C THR A 203 2.85 7.54 -2.19
N PHE A 204 2.56 8.36 -1.17
CA PHE A 204 1.33 9.12 -1.06
C PHE A 204 1.45 10.60 -1.46
N GLY A 205 2.64 11.09 -1.79
CA GLY A 205 2.84 12.48 -2.17
C GLY A 205 2.76 13.44 -0.98
N LEU A 206 3.40 13.09 0.14
CA LEU A 206 3.36 13.83 1.41
C LEU A 206 4.66 14.61 1.68
N GLU A 207 5.45 14.88 0.65
CA GLU A 207 6.80 15.44 0.78
C GLU A 207 6.79 16.84 1.40
N GLU A 208 5.81 17.67 1.05
CA GLU A 208 5.65 19.02 1.61
C GLU A 208 5.45 18.99 3.13
N ARG A 209 4.72 17.99 3.64
CA ARG A 209 4.42 17.85 5.07
C ARG A 209 5.61 17.32 5.86
N TYR A 210 6.33 16.34 5.31
CA TYR A 210 7.32 15.57 6.08
C TYR A 210 8.77 15.93 5.78
N ASN A 211 9.06 16.60 4.66
CA ASN A 211 10.42 16.90 4.21
C ASN A 211 11.34 15.65 4.24
N PRO A 212 11.22 14.75 3.24
CA PRO A 212 12.03 13.53 3.16
C PRO A 212 13.54 13.79 3.27
N GLN A 213 14.03 14.92 2.75
CA GLN A 213 15.44 15.27 2.83
C GLN A 213 15.90 15.45 4.27
N ALA A 214 15.14 16.21 5.08
CA ALA A 214 15.48 16.45 6.49
C ALA A 214 15.44 15.15 7.30
N ILE A 215 14.45 14.30 7.06
CA ILE A 215 14.34 12.97 7.69
C ILE A 215 15.58 12.13 7.38
N LEU A 216 15.97 12.04 6.11
CA LEU A 216 17.12 11.24 5.68
C LEU A 216 18.46 11.78 6.19
N VAL A 217 18.63 13.09 6.23
CA VAL A 217 19.84 13.71 6.82
C VAL A 217 19.97 13.36 8.29
N THR A 218 18.86 13.37 9.05
CA THR A 218 18.84 12.96 10.46
C THR A 218 19.20 11.49 10.60
N PHE A 219 18.54 10.61 9.83
CA PHE A 219 18.85 9.17 9.80
C PHE A 219 20.34 8.89 9.53
N LEU A 220 20.93 9.56 8.55
CA LEU A 220 22.35 9.36 8.20
C LEU A 220 23.30 9.86 9.30
N ARG A 221 22.95 10.97 9.97
CA ARG A 221 23.71 11.50 11.11
C ARG A 221 23.69 10.51 12.27
N GLU A 222 22.52 10.07 12.66
CA GLU A 222 22.35 9.13 13.76
C GLU A 222 23.00 7.77 13.46
N SER A 223 22.92 7.29 12.22
CA SER A 223 23.59 6.07 11.77
C SER A 223 25.12 6.18 11.92
N LYS A 224 25.71 7.31 11.50
CA LYS A 224 27.15 7.59 11.62
C LYS A 224 27.60 7.72 13.07
N GLU A 225 26.80 8.40 13.91
CA GLU A 225 27.09 8.57 15.33
C GLU A 225 26.99 7.25 16.10
N SER A 226 25.93 6.47 15.84
CA SER A 226 25.74 5.14 16.44
C SER A 226 26.88 4.19 16.08
N GLY A 227 27.31 4.20 14.81
CA GLY A 227 28.48 3.44 14.36
C GLY A 227 29.75 3.84 15.12
N LYS A 228 30.03 5.14 15.26
CA LYS A 228 31.18 5.65 16.03
C LYS A 228 31.10 5.30 17.51
N MET A 229 29.91 5.37 18.12
CA MET A 229 29.70 5.06 19.54
C MET A 229 29.92 3.58 19.82
N LEU A 230 29.38 2.70 18.98
CA LEU A 230 29.54 1.25 19.10
C LEU A 230 31.02 0.82 18.97
N MET A 231 31.77 1.49 18.09
CA MET A 231 33.22 1.31 17.95
C MET A 231 33.99 1.69 19.24
N LYS A 232 33.57 2.75 19.94
CA LYS A 232 34.19 3.18 21.21
C LYS A 232 33.86 2.26 22.38
N ILE A 233 32.60 1.81 22.49
CA ILE A 233 32.13 0.97 23.60
C ILE A 233 32.80 -0.42 23.57
N LEU A 234 32.97 -1.00 22.38
CA LEU A 234 33.37 -2.40 22.25
C LEU A 234 34.88 -2.66 22.19
N GLN A 235 35.72 -1.63 22.37
CA GLN A 235 37.19 -1.74 22.31
C GLN A 235 37.73 -2.73 21.24
N GLY A 236 37.12 -2.74 20.05
CA GLY A 236 37.68 -3.43 18.88
C GLY A 236 37.61 -4.97 18.88
N SER A 237 36.54 -5.60 19.36
CA SER A 237 36.24 -6.96 18.86
C SER A 237 35.97 -6.90 17.35
N ALA A 238 36.77 -7.63 16.56
CA ALA A 238 36.66 -7.64 15.10
C ALA A 238 35.27 -8.08 14.62
N THR A 239 34.64 -9.01 15.31
CA THR A 239 33.32 -9.54 14.96
C THR A 239 32.20 -8.50 15.13
N ALA A 240 32.21 -7.76 16.24
CA ALA A 240 31.19 -6.75 16.49
C ALA A 240 31.35 -5.50 15.60
N ASN A 241 32.60 -5.19 15.22
CA ASN A 241 32.89 -4.15 14.23
C ASN A 241 32.31 -4.52 12.86
N ILE A 242 32.54 -5.75 12.40
CA ILE A 242 31.98 -6.24 11.13
C ILE A 242 30.44 -6.23 11.17
N GLU A 243 29.81 -6.63 12.29
CA GLU A 243 28.36 -6.60 12.44
C GLU A 243 27.79 -5.18 12.34
N ALA A 244 28.43 -4.21 13.00
CA ALA A 244 28.06 -2.80 12.92
C ALA A 244 28.13 -2.28 11.49
N LYS A 245 29.22 -2.60 10.77
CA LYS A 245 29.39 -2.22 9.34
C LYS A 245 28.34 -2.87 8.46
N ARG A 246 28.01 -4.16 8.68
CA ARG A 246 26.95 -4.87 7.95
C ARG A 246 25.58 -4.23 8.17
N LYS A 247 25.27 -3.85 9.41
CA LYS A 247 24.01 -3.15 9.73
C LYS A 247 23.94 -1.80 9.01
N GLN A 248 25.02 -1.01 9.05
CA GLN A 248 25.09 0.26 8.35
C GLN A 248 24.95 0.08 6.82
N LEU A 249 25.65 -0.89 6.23
CA LEU A 249 25.56 -1.24 4.82
C LEU A 249 24.13 -1.60 4.42
N SER A 250 23.47 -2.43 5.22
CA SER A 250 22.07 -2.83 5.00
C SER A 250 21.14 -1.61 4.99
N SER A 251 21.27 -0.70 5.97
CA SER A 251 20.42 0.49 6.04
C SER A 251 20.66 1.48 4.89
N LEU A 252 21.92 1.70 4.48
CA LEU A 252 22.24 2.55 3.32
C LEU A 252 21.74 1.93 2.00
N THR A 253 21.82 0.60 1.87
CA THR A 253 21.31 -0.13 0.70
C THR A 253 19.79 -0.02 0.61
N ALA A 254 19.09 -0.18 1.75
CA ALA A 254 17.64 0.00 1.83
C ALA A 254 17.23 1.42 1.44
N LEU A 255 17.95 2.44 1.92
CA LEU A 255 17.74 3.83 1.52
C LEU A 255 17.86 4.02 0.00
N VAL A 256 18.94 3.54 -0.61
CA VAL A 256 19.14 3.67 -2.06
C VAL A 256 18.04 2.95 -2.83
N LYS A 257 17.61 1.77 -2.37
CA LYS A 257 16.50 1.02 -2.98
C LYS A 257 15.18 1.80 -2.89
N CYS A 258 14.88 2.38 -1.73
CA CYS A 258 13.71 3.24 -1.52
C CYS A 258 13.70 4.43 -2.48
N LEU A 259 14.79 5.18 -2.56
CA LEU A 259 14.87 6.36 -3.43
C LEU A 259 14.75 5.98 -4.91
N LYS A 260 15.37 4.87 -5.34
CA LYS A 260 15.24 4.33 -6.70
C LYS A 260 13.80 3.95 -7.04
N LYS A 261 13.07 3.30 -6.13
CA LYS A 261 11.63 2.98 -6.29
C LYS A 261 10.81 4.24 -6.60
N HIS A 262 11.23 5.38 -6.07
CA HIS A 262 10.57 6.66 -6.27
C HIS A 262 11.16 7.54 -7.37
N ASN A 263 12.10 7.03 -8.18
CA ASN A 263 12.83 7.80 -9.19
C ASN A 263 13.56 9.04 -8.62
N VAL A 264 13.96 8.97 -7.34
CA VAL A 264 14.69 10.03 -6.65
C VAL A 264 16.18 9.72 -6.67
N ASP A 265 16.98 10.66 -7.15
CA ASP A 265 18.44 10.53 -7.14
C ASP A 265 19.00 10.94 -5.77
N ALA A 266 19.53 9.95 -5.04
CA ALA A 266 20.18 10.17 -3.75
C ALA A 266 21.31 11.22 -3.81
N SER A 267 22.05 11.29 -4.93
CA SER A 267 23.15 12.25 -5.08
C SER A 267 22.67 13.70 -5.19
N LYS A 268 21.43 13.91 -5.66
CA LYS A 268 20.81 15.24 -5.74
C LYS A 268 20.08 15.61 -4.46
N LEU A 269 19.40 14.64 -3.84
CA LEU A 269 18.65 14.85 -2.62
C LEU A 269 19.57 15.16 -1.43
N ILE A 270 20.70 14.46 -1.34
CA ILE A 270 21.63 14.53 -0.20
C ILE A 270 23.10 14.47 -0.67
N PRO A 271 23.55 15.47 -1.45
CA PRO A 271 24.86 15.45 -2.13
C PRO A 271 26.05 15.30 -1.19
N GLY A 272 26.00 15.91 0.00
CA GLY A 272 27.12 15.90 0.96
C GLY A 272 27.39 14.55 1.64
N TRP A 273 26.56 13.53 1.41
CA TRP A 273 26.67 12.24 2.10
C TRP A 273 27.36 11.15 1.28
N GLN A 274 27.53 11.33 -0.03
CA GLN A 274 28.25 10.38 -0.90
C GLN A 274 27.87 8.90 -0.62
N ILE A 275 26.57 8.60 -0.60
CA ILE A 275 26.07 7.31 -0.09
C ILE A 275 26.65 6.13 -0.88
N ARG A 276 26.82 6.27 -2.20
CA ARG A 276 27.38 5.19 -3.05
C ARG A 276 28.81 4.87 -2.67
N ASP A 277 29.64 5.89 -2.42
CA ASP A 277 31.02 5.71 -2.00
C ASP A 277 31.09 5.11 -0.58
N SER A 278 30.17 5.54 0.30
CA SER A 278 30.04 4.98 1.65
C SER A 278 29.68 3.48 1.62
N ILE A 279 28.76 3.08 0.75
CA ILE A 279 28.41 1.66 0.53
C ILE A 279 29.63 0.87 0.05
N ALA A 280 30.31 1.34 -1.00
CA ALA A 280 31.49 0.66 -1.56
C ALA A 280 32.64 0.53 -0.55
N ASN A 281 32.84 1.54 0.30
CA ASN A 281 33.82 1.49 1.37
C ASN A 281 33.44 0.46 2.44
N LEU A 282 32.18 0.42 2.87
CA LEU A 282 31.70 -0.57 3.85
C LEU A 282 31.83 -2.01 3.31
N GLU A 283 31.53 -2.24 2.03
CA GLU A 283 31.67 -3.55 1.40
C GLU A 283 33.13 -4.02 1.40
N ARG A 284 34.07 -3.14 1.01
CA ARG A 284 35.51 -3.44 1.04
C ARG A 284 36.00 -3.74 2.46
N ASP A 285 35.53 -2.96 3.41
CA ASP A 285 35.88 -3.07 4.83
C ASP A 285 35.32 -4.31 5.54
N ILE A 286 34.28 -4.94 5.00
CA ILE A 286 33.69 -6.19 5.51
C ILE A 286 34.35 -7.41 4.85
N ALA A 287 34.88 -7.25 3.63
CA ALA A 287 35.56 -8.30 2.89
C ALA A 287 37.02 -8.52 3.34
N ASN A 288 37.64 -7.49 3.91
CA ASN A 288 38.98 -7.53 4.52
C ASN A 288 38.91 -7.90 6.01
#